data_AF-A0A3N5FQX5-F1
#
_entry.id   AF-A0A3N5FQX5-F1
#
_cell.length_a   1.000
_cell.length_b   1.000
_cell.length_c   1.000
_cell.angle_alpha   90.00
_cell.angle_beta   90.00
_cell.angle_gamma   90.00
#
_symmetry.space_group_name_H-M   'P 1'
#
loop_
_entity.id
_entity.type
_entity.pdbx_description
1 polymer ?
#
loop_
_entity_poly.entity_id
_entity_poly.type
_entity_poly.pdbx_seq_one_letter_code
_entity_poly.pdbx_strand_id
1 'polypeptide(L)'
;MGIQEKHTSAAARRPPTTGIATLVFVTLTAVALGGCGTTKTPEDTQPTAAAAPPVTEQDSPSLIAEGQKIFRFDTFGDEQVWTDTLRLHEVVEKNVDPTTALKVGLKVDADVLPPGILEKVDLKSPATTVALLKMNAVVGIQATVDSNNHITRLGVTCALCHSTVDNSVMPGIGHRKDGWPNRDLNVGAIIALSPALSADKKAVYQSWGPGKYDPRYNQDGKNTPLVLPPAYGLAQVTNETYTAEGPISYWNA
;
A
#
# COMPACT_ATOMS: atom_id res chain seq x y z
N MET A 1 6.61 -8.86 60.26
CA MET A 1 6.80 -7.42 59.96
C MET A 1 6.17 -7.17 58.59
N GLY A 2 5.00 -6.52 58.45
CA GLY A 2 4.70 -5.13 58.85
C GLY A 2 5.47 -4.22 57.88
N ILE A 3 4.87 -3.45 56.96
CA ILE A 3 3.73 -2.54 57.13
C ILE A 3 3.00 -2.35 55.79
N GLN A 4 1.67 -2.35 55.85
CA GLN A 4 0.73 -1.86 54.83
C GLN A 4 0.60 -0.34 54.96
N GLU A 5 0.62 0.40 53.85
CA GLU A 5 0.03 1.74 53.82
C GLU A 5 -1.04 1.83 52.72
N LYS A 6 -2.29 1.90 53.21
CA LYS A 6 -3.48 2.32 52.49
C LYS A 6 -3.42 3.84 52.35
N HIS A 7 -3.63 4.38 51.16
CA HIS A 7 -4.10 5.75 51.02
C HIS A 7 -5.49 5.81 50.37
N THR A 8 -6.31 6.54 51.10
CA THR A 8 -7.76 6.70 51.05
C THR A 8 -8.24 7.55 49.88
N SER A 9 -9.37 7.12 49.30
CA SER A 9 -10.24 7.88 48.42
C SER A 9 -10.87 9.07 49.16
N ALA A 10 -10.90 10.25 48.54
CA ALA A 10 -11.69 11.39 48.98
C ALA A 10 -12.53 11.91 47.81
N ALA A 11 -13.85 11.82 47.98
CA ALA A 11 -14.86 12.34 47.08
C ALA A 11 -15.36 13.72 47.51
N ALA A 12 -15.88 14.43 46.51
CA ALA A 12 -16.86 15.53 46.56
C ALA A 12 -16.36 16.95 46.93
N ARG A 13 -16.65 17.90 46.02
CA ARG A 13 -17.73 18.91 46.17
C ARG A 13 -17.88 19.76 44.91
N ARG A 14 -19.11 19.85 44.37
CA ARG A 14 -19.55 20.80 43.35
C ARG A 14 -20.05 22.10 44.03
N PRO A 15 -19.81 23.29 43.45
CA PRO A 15 -20.60 24.49 43.71
C PRO A 15 -21.54 24.85 42.53
N PRO A 16 -22.46 25.82 42.70
CA PRO A 16 -23.84 25.68 42.28
C PRO A 16 -24.22 26.36 40.96
N THR A 17 -25.39 25.95 40.47
CA THR A 17 -26.19 26.51 39.38
C THR A 17 -26.75 27.89 39.72
N THR A 18 -26.71 28.80 38.74
CA THR A 18 -27.62 29.95 38.64
C THR A 18 -27.96 30.12 37.16
N GLY A 19 -29.25 30.00 36.81
CA GLY A 19 -29.75 30.28 35.48
C GLY A 19 -30.02 31.77 35.27
N ILE A 20 -30.39 32.13 34.04
CA ILE A 20 -31.58 32.95 33.71
C ILE A 20 -31.56 33.33 32.21
N ALA A 21 -32.76 33.24 31.63
CA ALA A 21 -33.33 33.98 30.48
C ALA A 21 -32.81 33.76 29.05
N THR A 22 -33.59 32.95 28.34
CA THR A 22 -34.06 33.11 26.96
C THR A 22 -34.39 34.57 26.61
N LEU A 23 -33.96 35.05 25.43
CA LEU A 23 -34.77 35.96 24.62
C LEU A 23 -34.51 35.71 23.13
N VAL A 24 -35.57 35.25 22.47
CA VAL A 24 -35.71 35.05 21.03
C VAL A 24 -35.99 36.41 20.40
N PHE A 25 -35.24 36.79 19.36
CA PHE A 25 -35.63 37.86 18.44
C PHE A 25 -35.91 37.26 17.06
N VAL A 26 -37.20 37.27 16.71
CA VAL A 26 -37.75 37.01 15.38
C VAL A 26 -38.01 38.36 14.69
N THR A 27 -38.11 38.32 13.36
CA THR A 27 -38.52 39.35 12.38
C THR A 27 -37.35 40.03 11.65
N LEU A 28 -37.37 40.26 10.33
CA LEU A 28 -38.50 40.44 9.42
C LEU A 28 -38.13 39.99 7.98
N THR A 29 -39.07 39.29 7.35
CA THR A 29 -39.11 38.90 5.93
C THR A 29 -39.39 40.09 5.01
N ALA A 30 -38.74 40.15 3.84
CA ALA A 30 -39.17 40.95 2.71
C ALA A 30 -39.34 40.04 1.49
N VAL A 31 -40.60 39.74 1.18
CA VAL A 31 -41.08 39.07 -0.04
C VAL A 31 -41.24 40.14 -1.11
N ALA A 32 -40.65 39.94 -2.29
CA ALA A 32 -41.02 40.64 -3.51
C ALA A 32 -41.39 39.60 -4.57
N LEU A 33 -42.69 39.51 -4.86
CA LEU A 33 -43.30 38.72 -5.92
C LEU A 33 -44.07 39.68 -6.83
N GLY A 34 -43.84 39.55 -8.15
CA GLY A 34 -44.84 39.86 -9.17
C GLY A 34 -44.51 41.02 -10.11
N GLY A 35 -44.32 40.70 -11.39
CA GLY A 35 -44.35 41.68 -12.49
C GLY A 35 -43.95 41.08 -13.84
N CYS A 36 -44.93 40.59 -14.60
CA CYS A 36 -44.85 39.90 -15.88
C CYS A 36 -44.19 40.65 -17.05
N GLY A 37 -43.64 39.87 -17.98
CA GLY A 37 -43.92 40.05 -19.41
C GLY A 37 -42.71 40.30 -20.32
N THR A 38 -42.17 39.25 -20.94
CA THR A 38 -42.01 39.14 -22.41
C THR A 38 -41.35 37.80 -22.75
N THR A 39 -42.06 36.98 -23.52
CA THR A 39 -41.53 35.78 -24.17
C THR A 39 -40.48 36.18 -25.20
N LYS A 40 -39.20 35.88 -24.94
CA LYS A 40 -38.16 35.84 -25.96
C LYS A 40 -37.83 34.38 -26.27
N THR A 41 -37.96 34.04 -27.54
CA THR A 41 -37.51 32.81 -28.18
C THR A 41 -36.09 32.45 -27.72
N PRO A 42 -35.79 31.18 -27.38
CA PRO A 42 -34.46 30.81 -26.93
C PRO A 42 -33.47 30.97 -28.09
N GLU A 43 -32.49 31.84 -27.89
CA GLU A 43 -31.31 31.98 -28.72
C GLU A 43 -30.41 30.77 -28.42
N ASP A 44 -30.04 30.03 -29.47
CA ASP A 44 -29.14 28.88 -29.42
C ASP A 44 -27.80 29.27 -28.77
N THR A 45 -27.72 29.12 -27.45
CA THR A 45 -26.46 29.17 -26.74
C THR A 45 -25.80 27.81 -26.91
N GLN A 46 -24.95 27.74 -27.93
CA GLN A 46 -23.97 26.67 -28.11
C GLN A 46 -23.30 26.39 -26.75
N PRO A 47 -23.29 25.13 -26.25
CA PRO A 47 -22.62 24.84 -24.99
C PRO A 47 -21.14 25.15 -25.17
N THR A 48 -20.67 26.22 -24.55
CA THR A 48 -19.25 26.42 -24.31
C THR A 48 -18.77 25.16 -23.63
N ALA A 49 -17.87 24.41 -24.28
CA ALA A 49 -17.22 23.25 -23.70
C ALA A 49 -16.79 23.63 -22.29
N ALA A 50 -17.34 22.94 -21.29
CA ALA A 50 -16.95 23.14 -19.90
C ALA A 50 -15.43 23.04 -19.87
N ALA A 51 -14.77 24.14 -19.52
CA ALA A 51 -13.33 24.13 -19.33
C ALA A 51 -13.02 22.96 -18.40
N ALA A 52 -12.06 22.12 -18.82
CA ALA A 52 -11.59 21.03 -17.98
C ALA A 52 -11.29 21.61 -16.58
N PRO A 53 -11.69 20.90 -15.50
CA PRO A 53 -11.44 21.39 -14.16
C PRO A 53 -9.95 21.76 -14.01
N PRO A 54 -9.62 22.83 -13.27
CA PRO A 54 -8.24 23.25 -13.12
C PRO A 54 -7.45 22.08 -12.55
N VAL A 55 -6.42 21.66 -13.29
CA VAL A 55 -5.38 20.76 -12.77
C VAL A 55 -4.90 21.37 -11.47
N THR A 56 -5.18 20.70 -10.36
CA THR A 56 -4.64 21.11 -9.07
C THR A 56 -3.13 20.86 -9.10
N GLU A 57 -2.33 21.54 -8.27
CA GLU A 57 -0.88 21.35 -8.21
C GLU A 57 -0.45 19.87 -8.08
N GLN A 58 -1.36 19.03 -7.58
CA GLN A 58 -1.24 17.57 -7.43
C GLN A 58 -1.26 16.78 -8.76
N ASP A 59 -1.70 17.37 -9.87
CA ASP A 59 -1.85 16.71 -11.17
C ASP A 59 -0.76 17.08 -12.18
N SER A 60 0.30 17.78 -11.75
CA SER A 60 1.38 18.14 -12.67
C SER A 60 2.11 16.89 -13.18
N PRO A 61 2.43 16.79 -14.49
CA PRO A 61 3.13 15.61 -15.03
C PRO A 61 4.47 15.32 -14.35
N SER A 62 5.18 16.35 -13.89
CA SER A 62 6.42 16.22 -13.14
C SER A 62 6.22 15.59 -11.76
N LEU A 63 5.19 16.03 -11.02
CA LEU A 63 4.89 15.47 -9.70
C LEU A 63 4.40 14.02 -9.80
N ILE A 64 3.61 13.71 -10.83
CA ILE A 64 3.19 12.33 -11.12
C ILE A 64 4.41 11.44 -11.41
N ALA A 65 5.34 11.92 -12.25
CA ALA A 65 6.56 11.17 -12.57
C ALA A 65 7.46 10.97 -11.34
N GLU A 66 7.58 11.98 -10.48
CA GLU A 66 8.31 11.89 -9.21
C GLU A 66 7.65 10.89 -8.25
N GLY A 67 6.33 11.01 -8.02
CA GLY A 67 5.57 10.08 -7.18
C GLY A 67 5.64 8.66 -7.71
N GLN A 68 5.60 8.47 -9.02
CA GLN A 68 5.83 7.17 -9.63
C GLN A 68 7.25 6.65 -9.34
N LYS A 69 8.29 7.47 -9.49
CA LYS A 69 9.66 7.04 -9.16
C LYS A 69 9.78 6.58 -7.70
N ILE A 70 9.24 7.35 -6.76
CA ILE A 70 9.21 7.01 -5.32
C ILE A 70 8.48 5.68 -5.12
N PHE A 71 7.25 5.57 -5.64
CA PHE A 71 6.45 4.35 -5.54
C PHE A 71 7.16 3.10 -6.07
N ARG A 72 7.94 3.26 -7.15
CA ARG A 72 8.64 2.16 -7.82
C ARG A 72 9.94 1.77 -7.12
N PHE A 73 10.72 2.75 -6.64
CA PHE A 73 12.13 2.54 -6.33
C PHE A 73 12.57 2.99 -4.93
N ASP A 74 11.81 3.84 -4.24
CA ASP A 74 12.17 4.21 -2.86
C ASP A 74 11.76 3.09 -1.91
N THR A 75 12.72 2.58 -1.16
CA THR A 75 12.48 1.59 -0.12
C THR A 75 11.93 2.26 1.14
N PHE A 76 11.40 1.45 2.05
CA PHE A 76 10.98 1.94 3.36
C PHE A 76 12.16 2.22 4.32
N GLY A 77 13.41 2.19 3.84
CA GLY A 77 14.60 2.15 4.69
C GLY A 77 14.71 0.84 5.49
N ASP A 78 14.08 -0.23 5.00
CA ASP A 78 13.93 -1.50 5.68
C ASP A 78 15.04 -2.51 5.34
N GLU A 79 16.11 -2.08 4.69
CA GLU A 79 17.15 -2.97 4.20
C GLU A 79 17.88 -3.71 5.31
N GLN A 80 18.01 -3.08 6.48
CA GLN A 80 18.56 -3.71 7.67
C GLN A 80 17.70 -4.91 8.13
N VAL A 81 16.38 -4.81 7.99
CA VAL A 81 15.46 -5.89 8.36
C VAL A 81 15.58 -7.04 7.35
N TRP A 82 15.45 -6.76 6.05
CA TRP A 82 15.47 -7.78 5.00
C TRP A 82 16.84 -8.45 4.84
N THR A 83 17.91 -7.67 5.00
CA THR A 83 19.28 -8.13 4.79
C THR A 83 19.88 -8.67 6.08
N ASP A 84 19.97 -7.85 7.14
CA ASP A 84 20.80 -8.18 8.30
C ASP A 84 20.03 -9.06 9.29
N THR A 85 18.74 -8.75 9.50
CA THR A 85 17.89 -9.47 10.45
C THR A 85 17.34 -10.76 9.85
N LEU A 86 16.68 -10.66 8.69
CA LEU A 86 16.03 -11.79 8.03
C LEU A 86 17.00 -12.59 7.16
N ARG A 87 18.17 -12.05 6.78
CA ARG A 87 19.19 -12.77 6.00
C ARG A 87 18.63 -13.37 4.70
N LEU A 88 17.67 -12.68 4.07
CA LEU A 88 17.00 -13.18 2.86
C LEU A 88 17.93 -13.20 1.65
N HIS A 89 18.91 -12.30 1.60
CA HIS A 89 19.94 -12.25 0.56
C HIS A 89 20.66 -13.60 0.40
N GLU A 90 20.99 -14.27 1.51
CA GLU A 90 21.65 -15.59 1.47
C GLU A 90 20.78 -16.67 0.83
N VAL A 91 19.46 -16.60 1.02
CA VAL A 91 18.51 -17.57 0.46
C VAL A 91 18.26 -17.25 -1.01
N VAL A 92 18.14 -15.97 -1.36
CA VAL A 92 17.94 -15.53 -2.74
C VAL A 92 19.10 -16.00 -3.61
N GLU A 93 20.34 -15.77 -3.20
CA GLU A 93 21.54 -16.15 -3.97
C GLU A 93 21.70 -17.66 -4.17
N LYS A 94 21.16 -18.47 -3.25
CA LYS A 94 21.39 -19.93 -3.25
C LYS A 94 20.22 -20.75 -3.75
N ASN A 95 18.99 -20.30 -3.48
CA ASN A 95 17.81 -21.17 -3.52
C ASN A 95 16.61 -20.56 -4.27
N VAL A 96 16.67 -19.31 -4.71
CA VAL A 96 15.53 -18.65 -5.37
C VAL A 96 15.87 -18.37 -6.83
N ASP A 97 15.49 -19.29 -7.71
CA ASP A 97 15.49 -19.09 -9.16
C ASP A 97 14.26 -18.26 -9.62
N PRO A 98 14.28 -17.69 -10.85
CA PRO A 98 13.16 -16.92 -11.38
C PRO A 98 11.82 -17.64 -11.33
N THR A 99 11.76 -18.94 -11.63
CA THR A 99 10.47 -19.66 -11.58
C THR A 99 9.94 -19.82 -10.15
N THR A 100 10.83 -19.96 -9.17
CA THR A 100 10.48 -19.98 -7.75
C THR A 100 9.99 -18.62 -7.28
N ALA A 101 10.65 -17.53 -7.71
CA ALA A 101 10.22 -16.16 -7.45
C ALA A 101 8.80 -15.87 -8.00
N LEU A 102 8.54 -16.26 -9.26
CA LEU A 102 7.22 -16.09 -9.89
C LEU A 102 6.13 -16.89 -9.18
N LYS A 103 6.44 -18.10 -8.68
CA LYS A 103 5.48 -18.95 -7.94
C LYS A 103 5.00 -18.33 -6.64
N VAL A 104 5.82 -17.52 -5.97
CA VAL A 104 5.43 -16.77 -4.76
C VAL A 104 4.84 -15.39 -5.10
N GLY A 105 4.56 -15.14 -6.38
CA GLY A 105 3.87 -13.94 -6.85
C GLY A 105 4.74 -12.71 -7.06
N LEU A 106 6.08 -12.84 -6.99
CA LEU A 106 6.96 -11.77 -7.47
C LEU A 106 6.75 -11.57 -8.98
N LYS A 107 6.87 -10.33 -9.44
CA LYS A 107 6.68 -9.97 -10.85
C LYS A 107 7.96 -9.44 -11.44
N VAL A 108 8.12 -9.62 -12.75
CA VAL A 108 9.26 -9.09 -13.50
C VAL A 108 8.77 -8.08 -14.53
N ASP A 109 9.35 -6.89 -14.51
CA ASP A 109 9.13 -5.82 -15.47
C ASP A 109 9.85 -6.14 -16.78
N ALA A 110 9.07 -6.39 -17.84
CA ALA A 110 9.60 -6.68 -19.16
C ALA A 110 10.28 -5.47 -19.82
N ASP A 111 9.91 -4.24 -19.45
CA ASP A 111 10.44 -3.01 -20.06
C ASP A 111 11.91 -2.75 -19.70
N VAL A 112 12.38 -3.40 -18.63
CA VAL A 112 13.76 -3.31 -18.14
C VAL A 112 14.66 -4.40 -18.78
N LEU A 113 14.06 -5.46 -19.33
CA LEU A 113 14.80 -6.60 -19.84
C LEU A 113 15.39 -6.32 -21.22
N PRO A 114 16.66 -6.68 -21.48
CA PRO A 114 17.20 -6.68 -22.83
C PRO A 114 16.36 -7.58 -23.76
N PRO A 115 16.09 -7.17 -25.02
CA PRO A 115 15.30 -7.97 -25.94
C PRO A 115 15.86 -9.39 -26.14
N GLY A 116 14.99 -10.39 -26.02
CA GLY A 116 15.35 -11.79 -26.22
C GLY A 116 16.27 -12.39 -25.16
N ILE A 117 16.34 -11.79 -23.95
CA ILE A 117 17.19 -12.30 -22.87
C ILE A 117 16.61 -13.56 -22.21
N LEU A 118 15.29 -13.67 -22.11
CA LEU A 118 14.62 -14.76 -21.39
C LEU A 118 14.80 -16.12 -22.07
N GLU A 119 15.04 -16.13 -23.38
CA GLU A 119 15.34 -17.33 -24.17
C GLU A 119 16.80 -17.77 -24.05
N LYS A 120 17.67 -16.92 -23.50
CA LYS A 120 19.13 -17.13 -23.43
C LYS A 120 19.64 -17.42 -22.03
N VAL A 121 18.82 -17.16 -21.00
CA VAL A 121 19.18 -17.35 -19.60
C VAL A 121 18.53 -18.59 -19.02
N ASP A 122 19.18 -19.18 -18.02
CA ASP A 122 18.61 -20.28 -17.26
C ASP A 122 17.67 -19.74 -16.16
N LEU A 123 16.36 -19.91 -16.36
CA LEU A 123 15.34 -19.53 -15.38
C LEU A 123 15.27 -20.45 -14.14
N LYS A 124 16.10 -21.50 -14.08
CA LYS A 124 16.29 -22.37 -12.92
C LYS A 124 17.56 -22.05 -12.13
N SER A 125 18.32 -21.03 -12.54
CA SER A 125 19.50 -20.57 -11.82
C SER A 125 19.17 -19.42 -10.87
N PRO A 126 19.54 -19.49 -9.58
CA PRO A 126 19.47 -18.36 -8.66
C PRO A 126 20.28 -17.14 -9.13
N ALA A 127 21.38 -17.36 -9.86
CA ALA A 127 22.17 -16.26 -10.42
C ALA A 127 21.36 -15.39 -11.40
N THR A 128 20.37 -15.98 -12.09
CA THR A 128 19.45 -15.22 -12.96
C THR A 128 18.56 -14.30 -12.13
N THR A 129 18.10 -14.71 -10.95
CA THR A 129 17.37 -13.82 -10.03
C THR A 129 18.23 -12.66 -9.56
N VAL A 130 19.49 -12.91 -9.21
CA VAL A 130 20.44 -11.85 -8.83
C VAL A 130 20.65 -10.86 -9.98
N ALA A 131 20.78 -11.35 -11.22
CA ALA A 131 20.91 -10.50 -12.40
C ALA A 131 19.66 -9.64 -12.64
N LEU A 132 18.46 -10.21 -12.49
CA LEU A 132 17.19 -9.47 -12.59
C LEU A 132 17.09 -8.38 -11.51
N LEU A 133 17.47 -8.69 -10.27
CA LEU A 133 17.51 -7.73 -9.17
C LEU A 133 18.50 -6.60 -9.43
N LYS A 134 19.70 -6.92 -9.94
CA LYS A 134 20.73 -5.94 -10.30
C LYS A 134 20.26 -4.94 -11.37
N MET A 135 19.36 -5.37 -12.25
CA MET A 135 18.75 -4.53 -13.27
C MET A 135 17.51 -3.76 -12.77
N ASN A 136 17.06 -3.96 -11.53
CA ASN A 136 15.77 -3.48 -11.01
C ASN A 136 14.55 -4.04 -11.79
N ALA A 137 14.68 -5.24 -12.36
CA ALA A 137 13.60 -5.87 -13.11
C ALA A 137 12.57 -6.57 -12.22
N VAL A 138 12.92 -6.95 -10.98
CA VAL A 138 11.96 -7.54 -10.03
C VAL A 138 11.13 -6.43 -9.40
N VAL A 139 9.83 -6.41 -9.70
CA VAL A 139 8.93 -5.31 -9.30
C VAL A 139 8.84 -5.24 -7.78
N GLY A 140 9.19 -4.08 -7.22
CA GLY A 140 9.03 -3.78 -5.80
C GLY A 140 10.14 -4.27 -4.87
N ILE A 141 11.19 -4.91 -5.41
CA ILE A 141 12.39 -5.28 -4.64
C ILE A 141 13.54 -4.41 -5.14
N GLN A 142 14.28 -3.80 -4.21
CA GLN A 142 15.53 -3.10 -4.51
C GLN A 142 16.70 -3.90 -3.95
N ALA A 143 17.74 -4.07 -4.77
CA ALA A 143 18.94 -4.78 -4.38
C ALA A 143 20.19 -3.96 -4.70
N THR A 144 21.10 -3.87 -3.73
CA THR A 144 22.49 -3.49 -4.03
C THR A 144 23.29 -4.75 -4.27
N VAL A 145 23.92 -4.86 -5.44
CA VAL A 145 24.71 -6.02 -5.83
C VAL A 145 26.15 -5.59 -6.12
N ASP A 146 27.11 -6.25 -5.49
CA ASP A 146 28.53 -5.93 -5.64
C ASP A 146 29.13 -6.43 -6.97
N SER A 147 30.43 -6.23 -7.15
CA SER A 147 31.17 -6.66 -8.35
C SER A 147 31.29 -8.19 -8.48
N ASN A 148 31.15 -8.93 -7.38
CA ASN A 148 31.21 -10.38 -7.33
C ASN A 148 29.81 -11.02 -7.48
N ASN A 149 28.78 -10.20 -7.70
CA ASN A 149 27.37 -10.59 -7.77
C ASN A 149 26.81 -11.11 -6.44
N HIS A 150 27.29 -10.58 -5.32
CA HIS A 150 26.64 -10.74 -4.02
C HIS A 150 25.70 -9.57 -3.74
N ILE A 151 24.52 -9.90 -3.23
CA ILE A 151 23.51 -8.97 -2.75
C ILE A 151 23.96 -8.47 -1.37
N THR A 152 24.33 -7.20 -1.29
CA THR A 152 24.79 -6.56 -0.04
C THR A 152 23.67 -5.85 0.70
N ARG A 153 22.58 -5.49 0.01
CA ARG A 153 21.35 -4.93 0.58
C ARG A 153 20.14 -5.38 -0.22
N LEU A 154 19.05 -5.70 0.46
CA LEU A 154 17.70 -5.92 -0.06
C LEU A 154 16.74 -5.03 0.69
N GLY A 155 15.85 -4.35 -0.01
CA GLY A 155 14.71 -3.64 0.57
C GLY A 155 13.48 -3.77 -0.33
N VAL A 156 12.33 -3.32 0.15
CA VAL A 156 11.09 -3.37 -0.63
C VAL A 156 10.44 -2.00 -0.75
N THR A 157 9.64 -1.83 -1.80
CA THR A 157 8.95 -0.57 -2.12
C THR A 157 7.44 -0.78 -2.13
N CYS A 158 6.69 0.31 -2.29
CA CYS A 158 5.23 0.27 -2.44
C CYS A 158 4.79 -0.67 -3.59
N ALA A 159 5.59 -0.75 -4.65
CA ALA A 159 5.28 -1.55 -5.83
C ALA A 159 5.25 -3.07 -5.58
N LEU A 160 5.87 -3.58 -4.49
CA LEU A 160 5.86 -5.02 -4.22
C LEU A 160 4.42 -5.55 -4.07
N CYS A 161 3.65 -4.87 -3.22
CA CYS A 161 2.27 -5.24 -2.90
C CYS A 161 1.26 -4.58 -3.83
N HIS A 162 1.55 -3.36 -4.31
CA HIS A 162 0.61 -2.53 -5.07
C HIS A 162 0.95 -2.42 -6.56
N SER A 163 1.70 -3.37 -7.12
CA SER A 163 1.84 -3.49 -8.58
C SER A 163 1.69 -4.93 -9.04
N THR A 164 1.18 -5.08 -10.25
CA THR A 164 1.28 -6.34 -10.99
C THR A 164 1.79 -6.07 -12.40
N VAL A 165 1.82 -7.09 -13.24
CA VAL A 165 2.12 -6.95 -14.67
C VAL A 165 0.96 -7.46 -15.51
N ASP A 166 0.92 -7.06 -16.78
CA ASP A 166 -0.09 -7.52 -17.73
C ASP A 166 0.09 -8.96 -18.24
N ASN A 167 1.22 -9.60 -17.93
CA ASN A 167 1.61 -10.93 -18.41
C ASN A 167 1.81 -11.00 -19.94
N SER A 168 2.16 -9.89 -20.59
CA SER A 168 2.35 -9.83 -22.06
C SER A 168 3.45 -10.76 -22.58
N VAL A 169 4.44 -11.10 -21.75
CA VAL A 169 5.53 -12.02 -22.10
C VAL A 169 5.20 -13.44 -21.63
N MET A 170 4.88 -13.61 -20.36
CA MET A 170 4.42 -14.88 -19.77
C MET A 170 3.77 -14.62 -18.40
N PRO A 171 3.08 -15.58 -17.76
CA PRO A 171 2.53 -15.38 -16.43
C PRO A 171 3.59 -14.89 -15.43
N GLY A 172 3.38 -13.68 -14.88
CA GLY A 172 4.28 -13.01 -13.95
C GLY A 172 5.35 -12.11 -14.58
N ILE A 173 5.44 -12.03 -15.92
CA ILE A 173 6.37 -11.16 -16.65
C ILE A 173 5.62 -10.34 -17.72
N GLY A 174 5.75 -9.02 -17.69
CA GLY A 174 5.10 -8.13 -18.65
C GLY A 174 5.27 -6.67 -18.32
N HIS A 175 4.42 -5.82 -18.90
CA HIS A 175 4.42 -4.38 -18.62
C HIS A 175 3.81 -4.09 -17.26
N ARG A 176 4.44 -3.18 -16.51
CA ARG A 176 4.01 -2.82 -15.17
C ARG A 176 2.64 -2.16 -15.15
N LYS A 177 1.85 -2.57 -14.15
CA LYS A 177 0.58 -1.93 -13.75
C LYS A 177 0.71 -1.43 -12.33
N ASP A 178 1.16 -0.18 -12.19
CA ASP A 178 1.28 0.46 -10.88
C ASP A 178 -0.11 0.75 -10.27
N GLY A 179 -0.21 0.60 -8.96
CA GLY A 179 -1.45 0.77 -8.19
C GLY A 179 -2.39 -0.43 -8.23
N TRP A 180 -2.17 -1.40 -9.12
CA TRP A 180 -2.96 -2.64 -9.16
C TRP A 180 -2.47 -3.60 -8.07
N PRO A 181 -3.36 -4.17 -7.24
CA PRO A 181 -2.94 -5.02 -6.13
C PRO A 181 -2.35 -6.34 -6.63
N ASN A 182 -1.21 -6.74 -6.10
CA ASN A 182 -0.59 -8.03 -6.42
C ASN A 182 -1.30 -9.17 -5.68
N ARG A 183 -2.39 -9.66 -6.25
CA ARG A 183 -3.19 -10.75 -5.66
C ARG A 183 -2.49 -12.11 -5.61
N ASP A 184 -1.39 -12.26 -6.34
CA ASP A 184 -0.61 -13.50 -6.36
C ASP A 184 0.52 -13.48 -5.32
N LEU A 185 0.91 -12.30 -4.82
CA LEU A 185 2.04 -12.14 -3.91
C LEU A 185 1.81 -12.88 -2.60
N ASN A 186 2.69 -13.82 -2.27
CA ASN A 186 2.68 -14.50 -1.00
C ASN A 186 3.78 -13.93 -0.09
N VAL A 187 3.48 -12.79 0.54
CA VAL A 187 4.39 -12.08 1.46
C VAL A 187 4.85 -12.99 2.59
N GLY A 188 3.92 -13.77 3.15
CA GLY A 188 4.21 -14.71 4.22
C GLY A 188 5.19 -15.81 3.80
N ALA A 189 4.99 -16.42 2.64
CA ALA A 189 5.92 -17.42 2.12
C ALA A 189 7.32 -16.84 1.88
N ILE A 190 7.43 -15.61 1.37
CA ILE A 190 8.71 -14.92 1.15
C ILE A 190 9.44 -14.70 2.47
N ILE A 191 8.76 -14.13 3.48
CA ILE A 191 9.36 -13.90 4.81
C ILE A 191 9.78 -15.23 5.46
N ALA A 192 8.97 -16.28 5.32
CA ALA A 192 9.24 -17.60 5.89
C ALA A 192 10.48 -18.31 5.32
N LEU A 193 11.02 -17.84 4.18
CA LEU A 193 12.30 -18.31 3.65
C LEU A 193 13.49 -17.97 4.57
N SER A 194 13.36 -16.93 5.39
CA SER A 194 14.43 -16.46 6.27
C SER A 194 15.02 -17.59 7.14
N PRO A 195 16.36 -17.76 7.17
CA PRO A 195 17.00 -18.70 8.08
C PRO A 195 17.00 -18.22 9.54
N ALA A 196 16.71 -16.94 9.80
CA ALA A 196 16.71 -16.36 11.14
C ALA A 196 15.41 -16.63 11.92
N LEU A 197 14.35 -17.10 11.26
CA LEU A 197 13.06 -17.34 11.89
C LEU A 197 12.95 -18.74 12.49
N SER A 198 12.34 -18.83 13.69
CA SER A 198 11.95 -20.10 14.29
C SER A 198 10.83 -20.79 13.50
N ALA A 199 10.67 -22.10 13.68
CA ALA A 199 9.61 -22.88 13.02
C ALA A 199 8.21 -22.32 13.30
N ASP A 200 7.92 -21.94 14.55
CA ASP A 200 6.61 -21.37 14.93
C ASP A 200 6.33 -20.05 14.21
N LYS A 201 7.34 -19.19 14.06
CA LYS A 201 7.18 -17.93 13.31
C LYS A 201 6.98 -18.18 11.83
N LYS A 202 7.69 -19.15 11.24
CA LYS A 202 7.47 -19.55 9.85
C LYS A 202 6.05 -20.08 9.62
N ALA A 203 5.53 -20.90 10.53
CA ALA A 203 4.17 -21.42 10.43
C ALA A 203 3.12 -20.29 10.42
N VAL A 204 3.30 -19.24 11.23
CA VAL A 204 2.42 -18.07 11.19
C VAL A 204 2.48 -17.37 9.83
N TYR A 205 3.68 -17.03 9.33
CA TYR A 205 3.80 -16.37 8.03
C TYR A 205 3.24 -17.23 6.88
N GLN A 206 3.48 -18.54 6.90
CA GLN A 206 2.95 -19.47 5.90
C GLN A 206 1.42 -19.56 5.91
N SER A 207 0.74 -19.18 7.01
CA SER A 207 -0.72 -19.18 7.10
C SER A 207 -1.40 -18.03 6.35
N TRP A 208 -0.67 -16.98 5.96
CA TRP A 208 -1.27 -15.79 5.34
C TRP A 208 -1.82 -16.06 3.93
N GLY A 209 -1.08 -16.82 3.14
CA GLY A 209 -1.43 -17.15 1.75
C GLY A 209 -1.26 -15.98 0.76
N PRO A 210 -1.50 -16.24 -0.54
CA PRO A 210 -1.36 -15.25 -1.61
C PRO A 210 -2.31 -14.06 -1.47
N GLY A 211 -1.84 -12.88 -1.89
CA GLY A 211 -2.60 -11.65 -1.95
C GLY A 211 -2.94 -11.06 -0.58
N LYS A 212 -2.27 -11.52 0.49
CA LYS A 212 -2.48 -11.06 1.86
C LYS A 212 -1.21 -10.67 2.59
N TYR A 213 -1.35 -9.75 3.53
CA TYR A 213 -0.31 -9.25 4.41
C TYR A 213 -0.92 -8.76 5.73
N ASP A 214 -0.26 -9.03 6.86
CA ASP A 214 -0.59 -8.38 8.13
C ASP A 214 0.43 -7.27 8.43
N PRO A 215 0.05 -5.97 8.26
CA PRO A 215 0.94 -4.84 8.52
C PRO A 215 1.25 -4.60 10.00
N ARG A 216 0.52 -5.26 10.91
CA ARG A 216 0.60 -5.06 12.35
C ARG A 216 1.19 -6.25 13.10
N TYR A 217 1.34 -7.41 12.45
CA TYR A 217 1.82 -8.62 13.13
C TYR A 217 3.18 -8.43 13.83
N ASN A 218 4.09 -7.65 13.24
CA ASN A 218 5.39 -7.31 13.86
C ASN A 218 5.28 -6.32 15.03
N GLN A 219 4.12 -5.66 15.21
CA GLN A 219 3.85 -4.68 16.27
C GLN A 219 3.00 -5.29 17.40
N ASP A 220 1.92 -6.00 17.07
CA ASP A 220 0.93 -6.49 18.04
C ASP A 220 0.93 -8.03 18.21
N GLY A 221 1.64 -8.76 17.35
CA GLY A 221 1.73 -10.22 17.38
C GLY A 221 0.42 -10.95 17.01
N LYS A 222 -0.62 -10.25 16.57
CA LYS A 222 -1.91 -10.84 16.17
C LYS A 222 -1.85 -11.28 14.72
N ASN A 223 -2.32 -12.49 14.45
CA ASN A 223 -2.32 -13.05 13.10
C ASN A 223 -3.65 -12.74 12.38
N THR A 224 -3.72 -11.58 11.73
CA THR A 224 -4.89 -11.02 11.04
C THR A 224 -4.55 -10.55 9.62
N PRO A 225 -4.10 -11.45 8.73
CA PRO A 225 -3.69 -11.08 7.37
C PRO A 225 -4.83 -10.45 6.56
N LEU A 226 -4.59 -9.25 6.06
CA LEU A 226 -5.51 -8.46 5.26
C LEU A 226 -5.26 -8.71 3.77
N VAL A 227 -6.31 -8.65 2.96
CA VAL A 227 -6.24 -8.70 1.49
C VAL A 227 -5.60 -7.40 0.98
N LEU A 228 -4.54 -7.50 0.17
CA LEU A 228 -3.75 -6.34 -0.33
C LEU A 228 -4.60 -5.32 -1.11
N PRO A 229 -4.90 -4.11 -0.62
CA PRO A 229 -5.83 -3.22 -1.33
C PRO A 229 -5.24 -2.68 -2.65
N PRO A 230 -6.09 -2.30 -3.62
CA PRO A 230 -5.65 -1.49 -4.75
C PRO A 230 -5.17 -0.13 -4.22
N ALA A 231 -4.15 0.44 -4.86
CA ALA A 231 -3.80 1.85 -4.71
C ALA A 231 -4.27 2.67 -5.93
N TYR A 232 -4.66 2.01 -7.02
CA TYR A 232 -5.30 2.60 -8.19
C TYR A 232 -6.80 2.80 -7.97
N GLY A 233 -7.35 3.86 -8.57
CA GLY A 233 -8.80 4.09 -8.61
C GLY A 233 -9.41 4.59 -7.30
N LEU A 234 -8.57 5.03 -6.35
CA LEU A 234 -9.01 5.57 -5.06
C LEU A 234 -9.18 7.10 -5.05
N ALA A 235 -8.99 7.76 -6.19
CA ALA A 235 -9.26 9.19 -6.29
C ALA A 235 -10.71 9.47 -5.86
N GLN A 236 -10.89 10.41 -4.93
CA GLN A 236 -12.19 10.79 -4.35
C GLN A 236 -12.85 9.73 -3.46
N VAL A 237 -12.16 8.64 -3.11
CA VAL A 237 -12.59 7.72 -2.05
C VAL A 237 -12.18 8.32 -0.71
N THR A 238 -13.14 8.57 0.18
CA THR A 238 -12.90 9.19 1.50
C THR A 238 -12.55 8.18 2.58
N ASN A 239 -13.13 6.97 2.52
CA ASN A 239 -12.88 5.90 3.49
C ASN A 239 -12.90 4.55 2.79
N GLU A 240 -11.98 3.69 3.17
CA GLU A 240 -11.86 2.32 2.70
C GLU A 240 -11.66 1.39 3.89
N THR A 241 -12.36 0.27 3.89
CA THR A 241 -12.15 -0.82 4.85
C THR A 241 -11.81 -2.07 4.08
N TYR A 242 -10.74 -2.75 4.47
CA TYR A 242 -10.30 -3.99 3.84
C TYR A 242 -10.43 -5.17 4.81
N THR A 243 -10.55 -6.38 4.25
CA THR A 243 -10.88 -7.60 4.99
C THR A 243 -10.01 -7.74 6.24
N ALA A 244 -10.64 -7.89 7.42
CA ALA A 244 -10.03 -8.14 8.73
C ALA A 244 -9.59 -6.93 9.59
N GLU A 245 -10.05 -5.71 9.28
CA GLU A 245 -10.07 -4.62 10.27
C GLU A 245 -11.19 -4.79 11.32
N GLY A 246 -11.05 -5.82 12.18
CA GLY A 246 -11.93 -6.03 13.35
C GLY A 246 -13.44 -5.99 13.05
N PRO A 247 -14.30 -5.92 14.08
CA PRO A 247 -15.67 -5.48 13.88
C PRO A 247 -15.68 -3.98 13.56
N ILE A 248 -16.14 -3.61 12.36
CA ILE A 248 -16.48 -2.21 12.05
C ILE A 248 -17.79 -1.90 12.79
N SER A 249 -17.70 -1.26 13.94
CA SER A 249 -18.86 -0.89 14.74
C SER A 249 -19.52 0.36 14.17
N TYR A 250 -20.42 0.18 13.21
CA TYR A 250 -21.36 1.23 12.83
C TYR A 250 -22.55 1.21 13.80
N TRP A 251 -22.49 2.07 14.83
CA TRP A 251 -23.47 2.27 15.90
C TRP A 251 -23.63 1.11 16.90
N ASN A 252 -23.10 1.31 18.12
CA ASN A 252 -23.27 0.46 19.33
C ASN A 252 -22.64 -0.95 19.28
N ALA A 253 -21.33 -1.08 19.04
CA ALA A 253 -20.59 -2.28 19.49
C ALA A 253 -19.94 -2.04 20.85
#